data_AF-A0AAD8F7A2-F1
#
_entry.id   AF-A0AAD8F7A2-F1
#
_cell.length_a   1.000
_cell.length_b   1.000
_cell.length_c   1.000
_cell.angle_alpha   90.00
_cell.angle_beta   90.00
_cell.angle_gamma   90.00
#
_symmetry.space_group_name_H-M   'P 1'
#
loop_
_entity.id
_entity.type
_entity.pdbx_description
1 polymer ?
#
loop_
_entity_poly.entity_id
_entity_poly.type
_entity_poly.pdbx_seq_one_letter_code
_entity_poly.pdbx_strand_id
1 'polypeptide(L)'
;YMDFVIFHGFLYYELFIGPSYGIDIVRGHTNRIYSLDPQDDRSLDYDVKKFLKLGAIKSKTIIAFDLKAAFYVVYNPSGTKYYGYSLGDYSTVCEAISKGGTVQRIPEGVPYHINGDYIIYFDDETSILEKVKYVKKNLFVGVYITDLSADDYKKGNCGKGKFPRIRAMYELC
;
A
#
# COMPACT_ATOMS: atom_id res chain seq x y z
N TYR A 1 12.87 23.31 -17.69
CA TYR A 1 13.24 22.80 -16.34
C TYR A 1 11.99 22.29 -15.65
N MET A 2 12.12 21.43 -14.64
CA MET A 2 11.00 20.98 -13.80
C MET A 2 11.23 21.45 -12.35
N ASP A 3 10.17 21.91 -11.70
CA ASP A 3 10.22 22.37 -10.31
C ASP A 3 10.35 21.19 -9.35
N PHE A 4 9.52 20.16 -9.55
CA PHE A 4 9.54 18.89 -8.85
C PHE A 4 9.29 17.71 -9.81
N VAL A 5 9.54 16.49 -9.32
CA VAL A 5 9.19 15.22 -9.94
C VAL A 5 8.25 14.48 -8.99
N ILE A 6 7.12 13.98 -9.48
CA ILE A 6 6.31 13.02 -8.72
C ILE A 6 6.81 11.62 -9.08
N PHE A 7 7.46 10.95 -8.13
CA PHE A 7 7.94 9.59 -8.28
C PHE A 7 6.89 8.61 -7.77
N HIS A 8 6.23 7.93 -8.70
CA HIS A 8 5.46 6.73 -8.41
C HIS A 8 6.45 5.56 -8.34
N GLY A 9 6.62 5.00 -7.14
CA GLY A 9 7.21 3.66 -7.00
C GLY A 9 6.35 2.65 -7.76
N PHE A 10 6.93 1.51 -8.16
CA PHE A 10 6.17 0.54 -8.94
C PHE A 10 5.04 -0.01 -8.06
N LEU A 11 3.80 0.10 -8.53
CA LEU A 11 2.66 -0.44 -7.80
C LEU A 11 2.50 -1.89 -8.26
N TYR A 12 2.81 -2.83 -7.36
CA TYR A 12 2.89 -4.27 -7.68
C TYR A 12 1.51 -4.94 -7.84
N TYR A 13 0.52 -4.21 -8.36
CA TYR A 13 -0.87 -4.65 -8.52
C TYR A 13 -1.07 -5.87 -9.41
N GLU A 14 -0.17 -6.10 -10.38
CA GLU A 14 -0.31 -7.17 -11.38
C GLU A 14 0.80 -8.23 -11.31
N LEU A 15 1.73 -8.14 -10.34
CA LEU A 15 3.00 -8.89 -10.38
C LEU A 15 3.14 -9.98 -9.31
N PHE A 16 2.52 -11.11 -9.66
CA PHE A 16 2.91 -12.48 -9.32
C PHE A 16 2.73 -13.01 -7.89
N ILE A 17 1.70 -13.86 -7.84
CA ILE A 17 1.59 -15.15 -7.17
C ILE A 17 2.93 -15.94 -7.12
N GLY A 18 3.42 -16.25 -5.91
CA GLY A 18 4.56 -17.13 -5.61
C GLY A 18 4.85 -17.15 -4.10
N PRO A 19 5.17 -18.27 -3.38
CA PRO A 19 5.43 -19.64 -3.88
C PRO A 19 4.52 -20.79 -3.34
N SER A 20 4.25 -20.95 -2.04
CA SER A 20 3.76 -22.23 -1.44
C SER A 20 2.35 -22.67 -1.85
N TYR A 21 1.48 -21.69 -2.11
CA TYR A 21 0.28 -21.82 -2.95
C TYR A 21 0.33 -20.86 -4.15
N GLY A 22 1.51 -20.31 -4.41
CA GLY A 22 1.63 -19.08 -5.14
C GLY A 22 1.24 -17.82 -4.35
N ILE A 23 1.40 -17.74 -3.03
CA ILE A 23 1.30 -16.43 -2.33
C ILE A 23 2.36 -16.34 -1.22
N ASP A 24 3.23 -15.33 -1.34
CA ASP A 24 4.02 -14.75 -0.26
C ASP A 24 3.24 -13.54 0.24
N ILE A 25 2.52 -13.73 1.34
CA ILE A 25 1.60 -12.72 1.88
C ILE A 25 2.35 -11.42 2.21
N VAL A 26 3.64 -11.53 2.56
CA VAL A 26 4.49 -10.40 2.87
C VAL A 26 4.91 -9.70 1.59
N ARG A 27 5.65 -10.38 0.69
CA ARG A 27 6.16 -9.75 -0.54
C ARG A 27 5.06 -9.27 -1.50
N GLY A 28 3.89 -9.91 -1.49
CA GLY A 28 2.75 -9.58 -2.34
C GLY A 28 1.96 -8.32 -1.92
N HIS A 29 2.24 -7.75 -0.74
CA HIS A 29 1.58 -6.52 -0.32
C HIS A 29 1.99 -5.35 -1.23
N THR A 30 1.02 -4.70 -1.87
CA THR A 30 1.25 -3.76 -2.99
C THR A 30 2.00 -2.48 -2.61
N ASN A 31 1.85 -2.03 -1.35
CA ASN A 31 2.31 -0.72 -0.87
C ASN A 31 3.48 -0.75 0.15
N ARG A 32 4.37 -1.75 0.08
CA ARG A 32 5.48 -1.86 1.04
C ARG A 32 6.55 -0.79 0.83
N ILE A 33 7.02 -0.25 1.95
CA ILE A 33 8.13 0.71 1.95
C ILE A 33 9.46 -0.02 1.74
N TYR A 34 9.75 -1.02 2.56
CA TYR A 34 11.08 -1.63 2.68
C TYR A 34 11.20 -2.94 1.89
N SER A 35 12.45 -3.32 1.58
CA SER A 35 12.80 -4.63 1.05
C SER A 35 13.09 -5.59 2.21
N LEU A 36 12.55 -6.81 2.17
CA LEU A 36 12.76 -7.83 3.21
C LEU A 36 14.22 -8.33 3.25
N ASP A 37 14.84 -8.42 2.07
CA ASP A 37 16.19 -8.93 1.87
C ASP A 37 16.81 -8.32 0.60
N PRO A 38 18.12 -8.52 0.34
CA PRO A 38 18.79 -7.92 -0.82
C PRO A 38 18.28 -8.38 -2.20
N GLN A 39 17.44 -9.42 -2.27
CA GLN A 39 16.80 -9.91 -3.50
C GLN A 39 15.35 -9.42 -3.62
N ASP A 40 14.83 -8.67 -2.64
CA ASP A 40 13.49 -8.10 -2.69
C ASP A 40 13.46 -6.80 -3.48
N ASP A 41 13.23 -6.96 -4.78
CA ASP A 41 13.03 -5.89 -5.76
C ASP A 41 11.59 -5.32 -5.77
N ARG A 42 10.69 -5.86 -4.93
CA ARG A 42 9.27 -5.47 -4.85
C ARG A 42 8.98 -4.54 -3.67
N SER A 43 9.69 -3.41 -3.59
CA SER A 43 9.49 -2.38 -2.57
C SER A 43 9.72 -0.97 -3.09
N LEU A 44 9.08 0.01 -2.46
CA LEU A 44 9.33 1.42 -2.75
C LEU A 44 10.81 1.80 -2.55
N ASP A 45 11.46 1.28 -1.51
CA ASP A 45 12.85 1.62 -1.19
C ASP A 45 13.84 1.05 -2.23
N TYR A 46 13.54 -0.11 -2.82
CA TYR A 46 14.29 -0.61 -3.99
C TYR A 46 14.17 0.33 -5.18
N ASP A 47 12.93 0.72 -5.53
CA ASP A 47 12.64 1.63 -6.65
C ASP A 47 13.27 3.01 -6.44
N VAL A 48 13.17 3.55 -5.22
CA VAL A 48 13.81 4.81 -4.81
C VAL A 48 15.33 4.72 -4.91
N LYS A 49 15.96 3.64 -4.43
CA LYS A 49 17.41 3.43 -4.56
C LYS A 49 17.85 3.39 -6.03
N LYS A 50 17.05 2.77 -6.91
CA LYS A 50 17.29 2.75 -8.36
C LYS A 50 17.13 4.14 -8.98
N PHE A 51 16.09 4.88 -8.63
CA PHE A 51 15.83 6.24 -9.10
C PHE A 51 16.93 7.22 -8.68
N LEU A 52 17.41 7.15 -7.44
CA LEU A 52 18.54 7.94 -6.95
C LEU A 52 19.85 7.64 -7.68
N LYS A 53 20.13 6.37 -8.02
CA LYS A 53 21.30 5.98 -8.84
C LYS A 53 21.27 6.57 -10.25
N LEU A 54 20.09 6.88 -10.79
CA LEU A 54 19.90 7.51 -12.09
C LEU A 54 19.99 9.05 -12.04
N GLY A 55 20.34 9.64 -10.89
CA GLY A 55 20.54 11.09 -10.74
C GLY A 55 19.33 11.86 -10.20
N ALA A 56 18.33 11.19 -9.62
CA ALA A 56 17.18 11.86 -9.02
C ALA A 56 17.58 12.78 -7.86
N ILE A 57 17.05 14.01 -7.88
CA ILE A 57 17.33 15.05 -6.87
C ILE A 57 16.29 14.94 -5.76
N LYS A 58 16.72 14.52 -4.56
CA LYS A 58 15.85 14.34 -3.38
C LYS A 58 14.99 15.58 -3.05
N SER A 59 15.63 16.75 -3.01
CA SER A 59 14.97 18.05 -2.76
C SER A 59 14.03 18.54 -3.87
N LYS A 60 13.89 17.77 -4.96
CA LYS A 60 12.87 17.98 -6.01
C LYS A 60 11.94 16.77 -6.17
N THR A 61 12.12 15.70 -5.41
CA THR A 61 11.36 14.45 -5.59
C THR A 61 10.25 14.36 -4.55
N ILE A 62 9.02 14.31 -5.03
CA ILE A 62 7.80 14.01 -4.27
C ILE A 62 7.56 12.50 -4.40
N ILE A 63 7.37 11.81 -3.29
CA ILE A 63 7.07 10.37 -3.30
C ILE A 63 5.56 10.17 -3.36
N ALA A 64 5.08 9.45 -4.38
CA ALA A 64 3.68 9.07 -4.49
C ALA A 64 3.40 7.74 -3.77
N PHE A 65 2.33 7.74 -2.97
CA PHE A 65 1.72 6.53 -2.44
C PHE A 65 0.33 6.36 -3.06
N ASP A 66 0.07 5.20 -3.63
CA ASP A 66 -1.31 4.77 -3.88
C ASP A 66 -1.88 4.19 -2.59
N LEU A 67 -3.11 4.57 -2.25
CA LEU A 67 -3.77 4.18 -1.02
C LEU A 67 -5.03 3.34 -1.27
N LYS A 68 -5.32 2.96 -2.52
CA LYS A 68 -6.40 2.00 -2.82
C LYS A 68 -6.07 0.65 -2.19
N ALA A 69 -7.09 0.04 -1.59
CA ALA A 69 -6.97 -1.30 -1.06
C ALA A 69 -7.12 -2.31 -2.19
N ALA A 70 -6.25 -3.30 -2.24
CA ALA A 70 -6.24 -4.36 -3.24
C ALA A 70 -6.88 -5.62 -2.66
N PHE A 71 -8.07 -5.95 -3.17
CA PHE A 71 -8.85 -7.13 -2.79
C PHE A 71 -8.53 -8.28 -3.74
N TYR A 72 -8.15 -9.41 -3.18
CA TYR A 72 -7.87 -10.65 -3.92
C TYR A 72 -8.77 -11.78 -3.41
N VAL A 73 -9.28 -12.58 -4.36
CA VAL A 73 -10.03 -13.81 -4.09
C VAL A 73 -9.21 -15.02 -4.55
N VAL A 74 -9.05 -16.00 -3.66
CA VAL A 74 -8.15 -17.15 -3.82
C VAL A 74 -8.96 -18.45 -3.83
N TYR A 75 -9.84 -18.63 -4.81
CA TYR A 75 -10.67 -19.84 -4.93
C TYR A 75 -9.84 -21.10 -5.26
N ASN A 76 -10.15 -22.23 -4.60
CA ASN A 76 -9.78 -23.56 -5.12
C ASN A 76 -10.62 -24.74 -4.58
N PRO A 77 -11.61 -25.23 -5.35
CA PRO A 77 -12.25 -26.52 -5.08
C PRO A 77 -11.65 -27.71 -5.84
N SER A 78 -10.96 -27.50 -6.98
CA SER A 78 -10.68 -28.57 -7.95
C SER A 78 -9.46 -28.39 -8.87
N GLY A 79 -8.57 -27.44 -8.59
CA GLY A 79 -7.29 -27.27 -9.32
C GLY A 79 -7.32 -26.32 -10.52
N THR A 80 -8.49 -25.78 -10.90
CA THR A 80 -8.58 -24.68 -11.88
C THR A 80 -8.99 -23.40 -11.14
N LYS A 81 -8.01 -22.57 -10.76
CA LYS A 81 -8.22 -21.38 -9.92
C LYS A 81 -8.46 -20.12 -10.75
N TYR A 82 -9.52 -19.38 -10.43
CA TYR A 82 -9.75 -18.02 -10.94
C TYR A 82 -9.39 -17.00 -9.86
N TYR A 83 -8.56 -16.03 -10.22
CA TYR A 83 -8.12 -14.96 -9.33
C TYR A 83 -8.99 -13.72 -9.56
N GLY A 84 -9.85 -13.39 -8.60
CA GLY A 84 -10.60 -12.14 -8.61
C GLY A 84 -9.72 -11.03 -8.03
N TYR A 85 -9.53 -9.94 -8.77
CA TYR A 85 -8.86 -8.73 -8.30
C TYR A 85 -9.80 -7.53 -8.41
N SER A 86 -9.83 -6.68 -7.38
CA SER A 86 -10.52 -5.39 -7.43
C SER A 86 -9.87 -4.36 -6.50
N LEU A 87 -9.95 -3.09 -6.87
CA LEU A 87 -9.54 -1.98 -6.02
C LEU A 87 -10.73 -1.41 -5.25
N GLY A 88 -10.52 -1.12 -3.96
CA GLY A 88 -11.51 -0.50 -3.08
C GLY A 88 -10.97 0.71 -2.33
N ASP A 89 -11.88 1.47 -1.73
CA ASP A 89 -11.57 2.55 -0.81
C ASP A 89 -11.51 2.05 0.66
N TYR A 90 -10.95 2.83 1.59
CA TYR A 90 -10.79 2.40 2.99
C TYR A 90 -12.14 2.09 3.65
N SER A 91 -13.22 2.74 3.20
CA SER A 91 -14.57 2.46 3.69
C SER A 91 -15.03 1.04 3.34
N THR A 92 -14.63 0.51 2.17
CA THR A 92 -14.88 -0.89 1.77
C THR A 92 -14.03 -1.90 2.57
N VAL A 93 -12.82 -1.52 2.99
CA VAL A 93 -11.98 -2.37 3.88
C VAL A 93 -12.65 -2.50 5.24
N CYS A 94 -13.12 -1.39 5.82
CA CYS A 94 -13.83 -1.40 7.10
C CYS A 94 -15.15 -2.19 7.04
N GLU A 95 -15.85 -2.19 5.89
CA GLU A 95 -17.01 -3.05 5.64
C GLU A 95 -16.64 -4.54 5.53
N ALA A 96 -15.47 -4.87 4.99
CA ALA A 96 -14.99 -6.25 4.95
C ALA A 96 -14.56 -6.76 6.34
N ILE A 97 -13.90 -5.91 7.13
CA ILE A 97 -13.49 -6.21 8.52
C ILE A 97 -14.73 -6.43 9.43
N SER A 98 -15.79 -5.65 9.26
CA SER A 98 -17.02 -5.82 10.08
C SER A 98 -17.77 -7.11 9.77
N LYS A 99 -17.49 -7.77 8.64
CA LYS A 99 -18.00 -9.10 8.27
C LYS A 99 -17.13 -10.27 8.81
N GLY A 100 -16.14 -9.98 9.66
CA GLY A 100 -15.27 -10.97 10.28
C GLY A 100 -13.90 -11.13 9.61
N GLY A 101 -13.22 -12.24 9.88
CA GLY A 101 -11.83 -12.46 9.48
C GLY A 101 -10.82 -11.91 10.50
N THR A 102 -9.58 -11.66 10.07
CA THR A 102 -8.49 -11.20 10.94
C THR A 102 -7.64 -10.17 10.22
N VAL A 103 -7.36 -9.04 10.87
CA VAL A 103 -6.36 -8.08 10.43
C VAL A 103 -5.01 -8.44 11.06
N GLN A 104 -3.97 -8.50 10.25
CA GLN A 104 -2.59 -8.66 10.68
C GLN A 104 -1.73 -7.55 10.06
N ARG A 105 -0.48 -7.42 10.51
CA ARG A 105 0.52 -6.54 9.87
C ARG A 105 1.73 -7.36 9.47
N ILE A 106 2.36 -6.97 8.37
CA ILE A 106 3.70 -7.45 8.06
C ILE A 106 4.75 -6.74 8.94
N PRO A 107 5.98 -7.25 9.08
CA PRO A 107 7.02 -6.63 9.91
C PRO A 107 7.33 -5.16 9.56
N GLU A 108 7.06 -4.76 8.32
CA GLU A 108 7.29 -3.43 7.76
C GLU A 108 6.11 -2.45 8.00
N GLY A 109 5.11 -2.85 8.79
CA GLY A 109 4.08 -1.97 9.36
C GLY A 109 2.76 -1.85 8.59
N VAL A 110 2.71 -2.26 7.32
CA VAL A 110 1.47 -2.22 6.53
C VAL A 110 0.50 -3.38 6.88
N PRO A 111 -0.82 -3.10 6.97
CA PRO A 111 -1.81 -4.10 7.36
C PRO A 111 -2.36 -4.92 6.19
N TYR A 112 -2.82 -6.12 6.50
CA TYR A 112 -3.62 -6.93 5.59
C TYR A 112 -4.74 -7.62 6.36
N HIS A 113 -5.86 -7.88 5.69
CA HIS A 113 -7.01 -8.59 6.24
C HIS A 113 -7.20 -9.91 5.50
N ILE A 114 -7.48 -11.00 6.24
CA ILE A 114 -7.83 -12.31 5.68
C ILE A 114 -9.18 -12.75 6.22
N ASN A 115 -10.06 -13.24 5.34
CA ASN A 115 -11.30 -13.89 5.71
C ASN A 115 -11.62 -15.04 4.73
N GLY A 116 -11.37 -16.28 5.15
CA GLY A 116 -11.46 -17.46 4.29
C GLY A 116 -10.52 -17.33 3.07
N ASP A 117 -11.09 -17.47 1.88
CA ASP A 117 -10.37 -17.38 0.59
C ASP A 117 -10.07 -15.92 0.15
N TYR A 118 -10.40 -14.91 0.95
CA TYR A 118 -10.21 -13.49 0.60
C TYR A 118 -9.04 -12.88 1.38
N ILE A 119 -8.17 -12.14 0.68
CA ILE A 119 -7.15 -11.28 1.28
C ILE A 119 -7.27 -9.85 0.76
N ILE A 120 -7.10 -8.88 1.65
CA ILE A 120 -7.13 -7.45 1.33
C ILE A 120 -5.83 -6.84 1.81
N TYR A 121 -5.04 -6.29 0.88
CA TYR A 121 -3.91 -5.41 1.20
C TYR A 121 -4.39 -3.97 1.25
N PHE A 122 -4.02 -3.23 2.28
CA PHE A 122 -4.48 -1.86 2.45
C PHE A 122 -3.48 -1.02 3.26
N ASP A 123 -3.73 0.28 3.30
CA ASP A 123 -3.09 1.17 4.26
C ASP A 123 -4.10 1.62 5.29
N ASP A 124 -3.72 1.60 6.56
CA ASP A 124 -4.36 2.34 7.65
C ASP A 124 -3.49 3.52 8.10
N GLU A 125 -3.98 4.28 9.07
CA GLU A 125 -3.31 5.46 9.61
C GLU A 125 -1.89 5.14 10.11
N THR A 126 -1.64 3.98 10.72
CA THR A 126 -0.29 3.61 11.18
C THR A 126 0.69 3.50 10.02
N SER A 127 0.30 2.81 8.95
CA SER A 127 1.12 2.70 7.74
C SER A 127 1.35 4.03 7.04
N ILE A 128 0.37 4.94 7.05
CA ILE A 128 0.53 6.30 6.52
C ILE A 128 1.56 7.10 7.32
N LEU A 129 1.53 7.00 8.65
CA LEU A 129 2.51 7.68 9.51
C LEU A 129 3.93 7.17 9.22
N GLU A 130 4.12 5.86 8.99
CA GLU A 130 5.42 5.31 8.56
C GLU A 130 5.85 5.75 7.16
N LYS A 131 4.90 5.86 6.22
CA LYS A 131 5.13 6.41 4.87
C LYS A 131 5.63 7.87 4.94
N VAL A 132 5.02 8.73 5.77
CA VAL A 132 5.51 10.11 6.00
C VAL A 132 6.89 10.13 6.64
N LYS A 133 7.13 9.29 7.65
CA LYS A 133 8.45 9.17 8.30
C LYS A 133 9.52 8.74 7.30
N TYR A 134 9.23 7.81 6.39
CA TYR A 134 10.16 7.41 5.32
C TYR A 134 10.55 8.59 4.42
N VAL A 135 9.57 9.39 3.99
CA VAL A 135 9.80 10.57 3.14
C VAL A 135 10.64 11.63 3.86
N LYS A 136 10.30 11.96 5.11
CA LYS A 136 11.06 12.90 5.94
C LYS A 136 12.49 12.42 6.21
N LYS A 137 12.66 11.15 6.63
CA LYS A 137 13.98 10.53 6.90
C LYS A 137 14.88 10.53 5.66
N ASN A 138 14.31 10.38 4.47
CA ASN A 138 15.07 10.36 3.22
C ASN A 138 15.30 11.73 2.59
N LEU A 139 14.81 12.83 3.19
CA LEU A 139 14.94 14.21 2.69
C LEU A 139 14.27 14.45 1.33
N PHE A 140 13.14 13.79 1.08
CA PHE A 140 12.28 14.05 -0.06
C PHE A 140 11.43 15.30 0.17
N VAL A 141 11.06 16.01 -0.91
CA VAL A 141 10.42 17.35 -0.81
C VAL A 141 8.94 17.28 -0.43
N GLY A 142 8.30 16.12 -0.57
CA GLY A 142 6.90 15.96 -0.16
C GLY A 142 6.31 14.59 -0.48
N VAL A 143 5.01 14.48 -0.20
CA VAL A 143 4.18 13.30 -0.44
C VAL A 143 3.11 13.63 -1.48
N TYR A 144 2.83 12.69 -2.37
CA TYR A 144 1.65 12.70 -3.23
C TYR A 144 0.76 11.49 -2.87
N ILE A 145 -0.56 11.67 -2.82
CA ILE A 145 -1.51 10.59 -2.62
C ILE A 145 -2.29 10.38 -3.91
N THR A 146 -2.30 9.16 -4.42
CA THR A 146 -3.25 8.72 -5.44
C THR A 146 -4.24 7.72 -4.83
N ASP A 147 -5.55 7.93 -4.88
CA ASP A 147 -6.27 9.20 -5.02
C ASP A 147 -6.98 9.57 -3.70
N LEU A 148 -7.59 10.76 -3.65
CA LEU A 148 -8.41 11.16 -2.50
C LEU A 148 -9.63 10.23 -2.31
N SER A 149 -10.11 9.58 -3.39
CA SER A 149 -11.22 8.64 -3.35
C SER A 149 -10.84 7.27 -2.79
N ALA A 150 -9.56 7.04 -2.48
CA ALA A 150 -9.10 5.84 -1.81
C ALA A 150 -9.38 5.87 -0.31
N ASP A 151 -9.43 7.04 0.32
CA ASP A 151 -9.70 7.17 1.77
C ASP A 151 -11.20 7.01 2.11
N ASP A 152 -11.57 7.00 3.38
CA ASP A 152 -12.97 7.00 3.81
C ASP A 152 -13.60 8.40 3.63
N TYR A 153 -13.86 8.78 2.39
CA TYR A 153 -14.24 10.14 2.00
C TYR A 153 -15.76 10.40 2.03
N LYS A 154 -16.56 9.35 1.81
CA LYS A 154 -18.02 9.46 1.62
C LYS A 154 -18.75 9.69 2.94
N LYS A 155 -18.69 8.71 3.83
CA LYS A 155 -19.58 8.58 5.01
C LYS A 155 -18.85 8.41 6.35
N GLY A 156 -17.60 7.97 6.38
CA GLY A 156 -16.94 7.62 7.64
C GLY A 156 -17.31 6.21 8.12
N ASN A 157 -17.48 5.25 7.21
CA ASN A 157 -17.86 3.86 7.54
C ASN A 157 -16.84 3.16 8.48
N CYS A 158 -15.59 3.61 8.52
CA CYS A 158 -14.58 3.15 9.46
C CYS A 158 -14.79 3.64 10.90
N GLY A 159 -15.83 4.47 11.16
CA GLY A 159 -16.14 5.00 12.50
C GLY A 159 -15.24 6.17 12.95
N LYS A 160 -14.33 6.65 12.08
CA LYS A 160 -13.30 7.65 12.42
C LYS A 160 -13.56 9.04 11.83
N GLY A 161 -14.72 9.25 11.21
CA GLY A 161 -15.02 10.45 10.42
C GLY A 161 -14.33 10.45 9.04
N LYS A 162 -14.55 11.49 8.24
CA LYS A 162 -14.05 11.56 6.86
C LYS A 162 -12.52 11.66 6.78
N PHE A 163 -11.94 11.12 5.72
CA PHE A 163 -10.51 11.24 5.39
C PHE A 163 -9.55 10.91 6.56
N PRO A 164 -9.73 9.78 7.28
CA PRO A 164 -8.92 9.48 8.47
C PRO A 164 -7.43 9.28 8.13
N ARG A 165 -7.11 8.67 6.98
CA ARG A 165 -5.72 8.40 6.57
C ARG A 165 -5.02 9.67 6.12
N ILE A 166 -5.72 10.53 5.38
CA ILE A 166 -5.20 11.83 4.97
C ILE A 166 -5.03 12.77 6.17
N ARG A 167 -5.94 12.75 7.16
CA ARG A 167 -5.76 13.52 8.40
C ARG A 167 -4.54 13.04 9.21
N ALA A 168 -4.35 11.73 9.35
CA ALA A 168 -3.15 11.18 9.97
C ALA A 168 -1.85 11.58 9.24
N MET A 169 -1.89 11.72 7.90
CA MET A 169 -0.76 12.28 7.14
C MET A 169 -0.47 13.73 7.54
N TYR A 170 -1.49 14.59 7.61
CA TYR A 170 -1.33 16.01 7.94
C TYR A 170 -0.79 16.25 9.36
N GLU A 171 -1.11 15.40 10.33
CA GLU A 171 -0.59 15.50 11.71
C GLU A 171 0.94 15.35 11.80
N LEU A 172 1.59 14.75 10.80
CA LEU A 172 3.05 14.59 10.75
C LEU A 172 3.77 15.50 9.74
N CYS A 173 3.07 16.29 8.92
CA CYS A 173 3.66 17.10 7.85
C CYS A 173 4.12 18.49 8.32
#